data_AF-A0A4R0I7Q0-F1
#
_entry.id   AF-A0A4R0I7Q0-F1
#
_cell.length_a   1.000
_cell.length_b   1.000
_cell.length_c   1.000
_cell.angle_alpha   90.00
_cell.angle_beta   90.00
_cell.angle_gamma   90.00
#
_symmetry.space_group_name_H-M   'P 1'
#
loop_
_entity.id
_entity.type
_entity.pdbx_description
1 polymer ?
#
loop_
_entity_poly.entity_id
_entity_poly.type
_entity_poly.pdbx_seq_one_letter_code
_entity_poly.pdbx_strand_id
1 'polypeptide(L)'
;MSAGKSRDGRRSGRGGSRRHNDDADRPHPVLTPLTVRQADRLVRLAEAVVAERGFPLRYDGAGALVATGDCQVKDTPSAGLANLARTVSGLPRQQWRSAVVAHFGQMPPPGERPMVPEDLENELYLRLVCAATIERGWTDRVPEFVPGVVTAPATYTGRAVAMHFDIDSLGVSWEEITRMGLANLRRLKDNVELVRDPVGDGGEVAMLTGGMFTASRALVLDTVLRESLHVENPPFGCLVAMPSRDMLLIHVLRDQTVINAFGMLLNLANCFFADSPGPVSPHVYYVTGDEWQQVTDYSTGTAQLQAGGRFSETLRRLDGAIFGEPDVRGDGIPVPPASRGGSR
;
A
#
# COMPACT_ATOMS: atom_id res chain seq x y z
N MET A 1 -70.44 -49.11 -16.03
CA MET A 1 -69.89 -49.30 -17.39
C MET A 1 -69.00 -48.08 -17.67
N SER A 2 -67.67 -48.19 -17.48
CA SER A 2 -66.59 -48.13 -18.51
C SER A 2 -66.80 -47.06 -19.59
N ALA A 3 -65.85 -46.20 -19.99
CA ALA A 3 -64.38 -46.13 -19.91
C ALA A 3 -63.97 -44.62 -19.91
N GLY A 4 -62.82 -44.12 -19.43
CA GLY A 4 -61.43 -44.55 -19.64
C GLY A 4 -60.76 -43.69 -20.72
N LYS A 5 -60.05 -42.60 -20.35
CA LYS A 5 -58.93 -42.04 -21.14
C LYS A 5 -57.98 -41.21 -20.27
N SER A 6 -56.69 -41.42 -20.52
CA SER A 6 -55.53 -41.03 -19.70
C SER A 6 -54.59 -40.11 -20.51
N ARG A 7 -53.67 -39.46 -19.78
CA ARG A 7 -52.46 -38.70 -20.23
C ARG A 7 -52.72 -37.26 -20.74
N ASP A 8 -51.87 -36.27 -20.49
CA ASP A 8 -50.42 -36.32 -20.25
C ASP A 8 -49.91 -35.11 -19.45
N GLY A 9 -48.85 -35.35 -18.67
CA GLY A 9 -48.21 -34.33 -17.84
C GLY A 9 -47.23 -33.45 -18.63
N ARG A 10 -47.07 -32.20 -18.18
CA ARG A 10 -45.88 -31.37 -18.43
C ARG A 10 -45.74 -30.32 -17.32
N ARG A 11 -45.18 -30.73 -16.18
CA ARG A 11 -44.47 -29.82 -15.27
C ARG A 11 -43.03 -29.70 -15.78
N SER A 12 -42.77 -28.75 -16.68
CA SER A 12 -41.40 -28.41 -17.06
C SER A 12 -40.80 -27.49 -16.00
N GLY A 13 -39.66 -27.92 -15.46
CA GLY A 13 -38.91 -27.21 -14.43
C GLY A 13 -38.41 -25.85 -14.93
N ARG A 14 -38.80 -24.79 -14.23
CA ARG A 14 -38.07 -23.52 -14.17
C ARG A 14 -37.24 -23.51 -12.89
N GLY A 15 -36.11 -24.23 -12.89
CA GLY A 15 -35.20 -24.30 -11.75
C GLY A 15 -33.73 -23.98 -12.06
N GLY A 16 -33.35 -23.85 -13.34
CA GLY A 16 -31.94 -23.77 -13.75
C GLY A 16 -31.33 -22.36 -13.82
N SER A 17 -32.13 -21.30 -13.90
CA SER A 17 -31.61 -19.96 -14.25
C SER A 17 -31.12 -19.12 -13.06
N ARG A 18 -31.50 -19.45 -11.81
CA ARG A 18 -31.07 -18.67 -10.64
C ARG A 18 -29.64 -19.01 -10.20
N ARG A 19 -29.32 -20.30 -10.09
CA ARG A 19 -28.00 -20.77 -9.62
C ARG A 19 -26.82 -20.29 -10.47
N HIS A 20 -27.00 -20.16 -11.79
CA HIS A 20 -25.90 -19.77 -12.69
C HIS A 20 -25.57 -18.27 -12.63
N ASN A 21 -26.52 -17.43 -12.18
CA ASN A 21 -26.33 -15.99 -12.06
C ASN A 21 -25.63 -15.64 -10.73
N ASP A 22 -25.94 -16.38 -9.66
CA ASP A 22 -25.34 -16.19 -8.34
C ASP A 22 -23.82 -16.43 -8.34
N ASP A 23 -23.35 -17.44 -9.07
CA ASP A 23 -21.91 -17.75 -9.20
C ASP A 23 -21.13 -16.71 -10.03
N ALA A 24 -21.81 -15.95 -10.90
CA ALA A 24 -21.16 -14.94 -11.72
C ALA A 24 -20.92 -13.63 -10.95
N ASP A 25 -21.69 -13.39 -9.88
CA ASP A 25 -21.63 -12.17 -9.08
C ASP A 25 -20.83 -12.35 -7.79
N ARG A 26 -20.32 -13.57 -7.52
CA ARG A 26 -19.36 -13.82 -6.43
C ARG A 26 -17.99 -13.17 -6.72
N PRO A 27 -17.22 -12.79 -5.69
CA PRO A 27 -15.85 -12.31 -5.86
C PRO A 27 -14.96 -13.30 -6.63
N HIS A 28 -14.11 -12.80 -7.53
CA HIS A 28 -13.11 -13.60 -8.21
C HIS A 28 -12.00 -13.98 -7.22
N PRO A 29 -11.54 -15.25 -7.16
CA PRO A 29 -10.60 -15.71 -6.14
C PRO A 29 -9.21 -15.04 -6.21
N VAL A 30 -8.84 -14.48 -7.36
CA VAL A 30 -7.51 -13.90 -7.60
C VAL A 30 -7.54 -12.42 -8.04
N LEU A 31 -8.60 -12.01 -8.72
CA LEU A 31 -8.68 -10.68 -9.38
C LEU A 31 -9.61 -9.79 -8.56
N THR A 32 -9.40 -9.80 -7.25
CA THR A 32 -10.13 -8.94 -6.32
C THR A 32 -9.80 -7.47 -6.64
N PRO A 33 -10.78 -6.56 -6.47
CA PRO A 33 -12.13 -6.76 -5.90
C PRO A 33 -13.22 -7.15 -6.92
N LEU A 34 -12.86 -7.58 -8.14
CA LEU A 34 -13.84 -7.88 -9.18
C LEU A 34 -14.65 -9.15 -8.89
N THR A 35 -15.91 -9.20 -9.35
CA THR A 35 -16.68 -10.44 -9.44
C THR A 35 -16.17 -11.33 -10.58
N VAL A 36 -16.55 -12.61 -10.60
CA VAL A 36 -16.21 -13.53 -11.71
C VAL A 36 -16.62 -12.95 -13.08
N ARG A 37 -17.85 -12.44 -13.20
CA ARG A 37 -18.36 -11.81 -14.44
C ARG A 37 -17.55 -10.59 -14.86
N GLN A 38 -17.12 -9.79 -13.88
CA GLN A 38 -16.30 -8.61 -14.11
C GLN A 38 -14.89 -8.99 -14.56
N ALA A 39 -14.27 -9.97 -13.89
CA ALA A 39 -12.97 -10.52 -14.24
C ALA A 39 -12.96 -11.11 -15.66
N ASP A 40 -13.95 -11.92 -16.03
CA ASP A 40 -14.08 -12.48 -17.38
C ASP A 40 -14.12 -11.39 -18.47
N ARG A 41 -14.78 -10.27 -18.17
CA ARG A 41 -14.83 -9.12 -19.08
C ARG A 41 -13.48 -8.44 -19.18
N LEU A 42 -12.82 -8.22 -18.05
CA LEU A 42 -11.48 -7.62 -18.01
C LEU A 42 -10.49 -8.48 -18.81
N VAL A 43 -10.49 -9.80 -18.60
CA VAL A 43 -9.65 -10.76 -19.31
C VAL A 43 -9.86 -10.66 -20.83
N ARG A 44 -11.11 -10.69 -21.31
CA ARG A 44 -11.40 -10.54 -22.75
C ARG A 44 -10.91 -9.22 -23.32
N LEU A 45 -11.04 -8.11 -22.58
CA LEU A 45 -10.51 -6.81 -23.02
C LEU A 45 -8.98 -6.83 -23.07
N ALA A 46 -8.34 -7.39 -22.05
CA ALA A 46 -6.89 -7.46 -21.96
C ALA A 46 -6.30 -8.33 -23.08
N GLU A 47 -6.86 -9.52 -23.33
CA GLU A 47 -6.45 -10.41 -24.42
C GLU A 47 -6.61 -9.76 -25.81
N ALA A 48 -7.69 -9.01 -26.03
CA ALA A 48 -7.88 -8.27 -27.28
C ALA A 48 -6.81 -7.19 -27.47
N VAL A 49 -6.52 -6.40 -26.44
CA VAL A 49 -5.53 -5.31 -26.50
C VAL A 49 -4.11 -5.82 -26.69
N VAL A 50 -3.71 -6.89 -25.99
CA VAL A 50 -2.37 -7.47 -26.17
C VAL A 50 -2.21 -8.12 -27.54
N ALA A 51 -3.26 -8.75 -28.08
CA ALA A 51 -3.27 -9.30 -29.43
C ALA A 51 -3.17 -8.21 -30.50
N GLU A 52 -3.91 -7.09 -30.35
CA GLU A 52 -3.79 -5.91 -31.23
C GLU A 52 -2.36 -5.34 -31.22
N ARG A 53 -1.61 -5.50 -30.13
CA ARG A 53 -0.21 -5.07 -29.99
C ARG A 53 0.82 -6.15 -30.36
N GLY A 54 0.39 -7.30 -30.89
CA GLY A 54 1.28 -8.36 -31.36
C GLY A 54 1.85 -9.28 -30.27
N PHE A 55 1.32 -9.22 -29.04
CA PHE A 55 1.73 -10.12 -27.96
C PHE A 55 0.91 -11.43 -27.99
N PRO A 56 1.56 -12.62 -28.08
CA PRO A 56 0.87 -13.91 -28.06
C PRO A 56 0.56 -14.35 -26.62
N LEU A 57 -0.19 -13.54 -25.87
CA LEU A 57 -0.51 -13.82 -24.47
C LEU A 57 -1.96 -14.32 -24.30
N ARG A 58 -2.17 -15.22 -23.35
CA ARG A 58 -3.49 -15.70 -22.90
C ARG A 58 -3.58 -15.73 -21.38
N TYR A 59 -4.80 -15.65 -20.88
CA TYR A 59 -5.04 -15.73 -19.44
C TYR A 59 -4.72 -17.13 -18.91
N ASP A 60 -3.94 -17.17 -17.83
CA ASP A 60 -3.49 -18.41 -17.17
C ASP A 60 -4.53 -19.00 -16.20
N GLY A 61 -5.64 -18.30 -15.96
CA GLY A 61 -6.63 -18.68 -14.95
C GLY A 61 -6.23 -18.30 -13.51
N ALA A 62 -5.01 -17.80 -13.32
CA ALA A 62 -4.36 -17.54 -12.04
C ALA A 62 -3.91 -16.07 -11.89
N GLY A 63 -4.48 -15.16 -12.70
CA GLY A 63 -4.35 -13.72 -12.51
C GLY A 63 -3.37 -13.01 -13.44
N ALA A 64 -2.80 -13.69 -14.44
CA ALA A 64 -1.87 -13.09 -15.39
C ALA A 64 -2.16 -13.49 -16.85
N LEU A 65 -1.68 -12.67 -17.79
CA LEU A 65 -1.54 -13.06 -19.18
C LEU A 65 -0.13 -13.62 -19.40
N VAL A 66 -0.04 -14.84 -19.91
CA VAL A 66 1.20 -15.59 -20.15
C VAL A 66 1.33 -15.99 -21.62
N ALA A 67 2.56 -16.19 -22.07
CA ALA A 67 2.85 -16.59 -23.44
C ALA A 67 2.23 -17.95 -23.80
N THR A 68 1.66 -18.06 -25.00
CA THR A 68 1.17 -19.34 -25.54
C THR A 68 2.06 -19.89 -26.64
N GLY A 69 2.32 -21.21 -26.60
CA GLY A 69 3.05 -21.98 -27.63
C GLY A 69 4.51 -22.33 -27.27
N ASP A 70 5.23 -22.94 -28.22
CA ASP A 70 6.67 -23.30 -28.11
C ASP A 70 7.59 -22.07 -28.00
N CYS A 71 7.02 -20.87 -28.09
CA CYS A 71 7.69 -19.59 -27.81
C CYS A 71 7.88 -19.34 -26.32
N GLN A 72 8.06 -20.38 -25.49
CA GLN A 72 8.63 -20.24 -24.13
C GLN A 72 10.11 -19.87 -24.24
N VAL A 73 10.39 -18.75 -24.91
CA VAL A 73 11.64 -18.04 -24.74
C VAL A 73 11.65 -17.61 -23.27
N LYS A 74 12.75 -17.88 -22.58
CA LYS A 74 12.98 -17.68 -21.14
C LYS A 74 12.68 -16.26 -20.61
N ASP A 75 12.31 -15.33 -21.48
CA ASP A 75 12.08 -13.91 -21.21
C ASP A 75 10.70 -13.40 -21.67
N THR A 76 9.74 -14.28 -22.01
CA THR A 76 8.44 -13.78 -22.49
C THR A 76 7.65 -13.15 -21.33
N PRO A 77 7.30 -11.85 -21.41
CA PRO A 77 6.77 -11.13 -20.26
C PRO A 77 5.40 -11.66 -19.85
N SER A 78 5.26 -12.06 -18.58
CA SER A 78 3.95 -12.24 -17.96
C SER A 78 3.38 -10.88 -17.58
N ALA A 79 2.13 -10.61 -17.95
CA ALA A 79 1.45 -9.38 -17.56
C ALA A 79 0.41 -9.66 -16.48
N GLY A 80 0.74 -9.32 -15.23
CA GLY A 80 -0.17 -9.49 -14.09
C GLY A 80 -1.40 -8.59 -14.20
N LEU A 81 -2.60 -9.16 -14.05
CA LEU A 81 -3.87 -8.43 -14.16
C LEU A 81 -4.38 -7.88 -12.83
N ALA A 82 -3.78 -8.24 -11.69
CA ALA A 82 -4.27 -7.84 -10.37
C ALA A 82 -4.31 -6.31 -10.17
N ASN A 83 -3.29 -5.58 -10.64
CA ASN A 83 -3.29 -4.12 -10.58
C ASN A 83 -4.34 -3.52 -11.51
N LEU A 84 -4.50 -4.09 -12.70
CA LEU A 84 -5.51 -3.64 -13.65
C LEU A 84 -6.93 -3.89 -13.13
N ALA A 85 -7.16 -5.02 -12.43
CA ALA A 85 -8.43 -5.35 -11.78
C ALA A 85 -8.82 -4.30 -10.73
N ARG A 86 -7.88 -3.91 -9.87
CA ARG A 86 -8.05 -2.81 -8.90
C ARG A 86 -8.25 -1.45 -9.56
N THR A 87 -7.56 -1.18 -10.67
CA THR A 87 -7.77 0.06 -11.42
C THR A 87 -9.17 0.13 -12.01
N VAL A 88 -9.65 -0.92 -12.67
CA VAL A 88 -10.96 -0.88 -13.34
C VAL A 88 -12.14 -1.01 -12.39
N SER A 89 -11.96 -1.57 -11.19
CA SER A 89 -13.03 -1.67 -10.19
C SER A 89 -13.59 -0.31 -9.76
N GLY A 90 -12.72 0.70 -9.69
CA GLY A 90 -13.10 2.09 -9.38
C GLY A 90 -13.64 2.89 -10.57
N LEU A 91 -13.66 2.33 -11.79
CA LEU A 91 -14.02 3.05 -13.00
C LEU A 91 -15.41 2.68 -13.53
N PRO A 92 -16.15 3.64 -14.11
CA PRO A 92 -17.34 3.34 -14.90
C PRO A 92 -17.02 2.34 -16.02
N ARG A 93 -17.94 1.40 -16.27
CA ARG A 93 -17.73 0.29 -17.21
C ARG A 93 -17.35 0.72 -18.63
N GLN A 94 -17.78 1.92 -19.05
CA GLN A 94 -17.46 2.48 -20.35
C GLN A 94 -15.97 2.83 -20.48
N GLN A 95 -15.29 3.14 -19.37
CA GLN A 95 -13.89 3.57 -19.35
C GLN A 95 -12.90 2.40 -19.27
N TRP A 96 -13.38 1.17 -19.04
CA TRP A 96 -12.52 -0.01 -18.88
C TRP A 96 -11.61 -0.26 -20.08
N ARG A 97 -12.14 -0.15 -21.31
CA ARG A 97 -11.32 -0.37 -22.51
C ARG A 97 -10.15 0.61 -22.57
N SER A 98 -10.42 1.90 -22.32
CA SER A 98 -9.38 2.93 -22.31
C SER A 98 -8.33 2.69 -21.22
N ALA A 99 -8.76 2.27 -20.02
CA ALA A 99 -7.85 1.94 -18.93
C ALA A 99 -6.95 0.73 -19.28
N VAL A 100 -7.51 -0.31 -19.90
CA VAL A 100 -6.76 -1.49 -20.38
C VAL A 100 -5.75 -1.08 -21.44
N VAL A 101 -6.16 -0.28 -22.44
CA VAL A 101 -5.26 0.23 -23.48
C VAL A 101 -4.12 1.04 -22.89
N ALA A 102 -4.42 1.95 -21.95
CA ALA A 102 -3.41 2.76 -21.28
C ALA A 102 -2.43 1.90 -20.47
N HIS A 103 -2.92 0.91 -19.73
CA HIS A 103 -2.10 0.00 -18.94
C HIS A 103 -1.11 -0.78 -19.82
N PHE A 104 -1.59 -1.44 -20.87
CA PHE A 104 -0.70 -2.18 -21.75
C PHE A 104 0.20 -1.25 -22.55
N GLY A 105 -0.24 -0.03 -22.91
CA GLY A 105 0.57 0.97 -23.58
C GLY A 105 1.88 1.34 -22.86
N GLN A 106 1.99 1.05 -21.56
CA GLN A 106 3.22 1.22 -20.78
C GLN A 106 4.24 0.08 -20.97
N MET A 107 3.83 -1.09 -21.46
CA MET A 107 4.73 -2.20 -21.73
C MET A 107 5.57 -1.93 -22.99
N PRO A 108 6.91 -2.18 -22.94
CA PRO A 108 7.75 -2.11 -24.12
C PRO A 108 7.29 -3.15 -25.16
N PRO A 109 7.59 -2.95 -26.46
CA PRO A 109 7.31 -3.93 -27.51
C PRO A 109 7.84 -5.33 -27.17
N PRO A 110 7.25 -6.40 -27.76
CA PRO A 110 7.72 -7.76 -27.52
C PRO A 110 9.22 -7.90 -27.85
N GLY A 111 10.00 -8.43 -26.91
CA GLY A 111 11.45 -8.64 -27.09
C GLY A 111 12.33 -7.44 -26.77
N GLU A 112 11.76 -6.27 -26.47
CA GLU A 112 12.51 -5.11 -25.99
C GLU A 112 12.61 -5.11 -24.46
N ARG A 113 13.81 -4.83 -23.94
CA ARG A 113 14.03 -4.60 -22.50
C ARG A 113 13.68 -3.16 -22.14
N PRO A 114 13.21 -2.88 -20.92
CA PRO A 114 13.08 -1.51 -20.45
C PRO A 114 14.43 -0.80 -20.59
N MET A 115 14.43 0.35 -21.28
CA MET A 115 15.63 1.15 -21.46
C MET A 115 16.08 1.68 -20.10
N VAL A 116 17.35 1.44 -19.76
CA VAL A 116 18.00 2.11 -18.63
C VAL A 116 18.24 3.57 -19.05
N PRO A 117 17.74 4.57 -18.32
CA PRO A 117 17.98 5.96 -18.65
C PRO A 117 19.46 6.32 -18.63
N GLU A 118 19.85 7.28 -19.47
CA GLU A 118 21.22 7.83 -19.46
C GLU A 118 21.51 8.61 -18.18
N ASP A 119 20.50 9.32 -17.65
CA ASP A 119 20.60 10.13 -16.43
C ASP A 119 20.03 9.40 -15.20
N LEU A 120 20.73 8.34 -14.78
CA LEU A 120 20.36 7.61 -13.55
C LEU A 120 20.33 8.51 -12.31
N GLU A 121 21.14 9.56 -12.25
CA GLU A 121 21.22 10.46 -11.10
C GLU A 121 19.87 11.15 -10.83
N ASN A 122 19.08 11.44 -11.87
CA ASN A 122 17.78 12.13 -11.72
C ASN A 122 16.57 11.23 -12.00
N GLU A 123 16.76 10.08 -12.66
CA GLU A 123 15.66 9.19 -13.04
C GLU A 123 15.55 7.93 -12.20
N LEU A 124 16.57 7.58 -11.40
CA LEU A 124 16.57 6.41 -10.52
C LEU A 124 15.99 6.72 -9.14
N TYR A 125 15.06 5.89 -8.70
CA TYR A 125 14.40 5.94 -7.39
C TYR A 125 14.56 4.58 -6.72
N LEU A 126 14.48 4.56 -5.39
CA LEU A 126 14.20 3.33 -4.66
C LEU A 126 12.69 3.18 -4.50
N ARG A 127 12.19 1.96 -4.73
CA ARG A 127 10.77 1.65 -4.66
C ARG A 127 10.51 0.56 -3.64
N LEU A 128 9.58 0.82 -2.72
CA LEU A 128 9.03 -0.19 -1.83
C LEU A 128 8.01 -1.05 -2.57
N VAL A 129 8.16 -2.37 -2.45
CA VAL A 129 7.36 -3.35 -3.16
C VAL A 129 6.97 -4.48 -2.22
N CYS A 130 5.71 -4.92 -2.30
CA CYS A 130 5.26 -6.12 -1.60
C CYS A 130 5.98 -7.34 -2.18
N ALA A 131 6.79 -8.02 -1.36
CA ALA A 131 7.57 -9.19 -1.77
C ALA A 131 6.69 -10.30 -2.36
N ALA A 132 5.46 -10.46 -1.83
CA ALA A 132 4.50 -11.46 -2.32
C ALA A 132 3.96 -11.18 -3.72
N THR A 133 4.16 -9.97 -4.26
CA THR A 133 3.74 -9.58 -5.62
C THR A 133 4.83 -9.75 -6.67
N ILE A 134 6.02 -10.16 -6.25
CA ILE A 134 7.21 -10.33 -7.08
C ILE A 134 7.62 -11.80 -7.07
N GLU A 135 8.24 -12.25 -8.17
CA GLU A 135 8.80 -13.60 -8.23
C GLU A 135 9.87 -13.78 -7.14
N ARG A 136 9.81 -14.90 -6.40
CA ARG A 136 10.72 -15.15 -5.26
C ARG A 136 12.21 -15.05 -5.63
N GLY A 137 12.60 -15.51 -6.83
CA GLY A 137 13.99 -15.43 -7.27
C GLY A 137 14.51 -14.01 -7.50
N TRP A 138 13.62 -13.02 -7.61
CA TRP A 138 13.98 -11.61 -7.74
C TRP A 138 14.04 -10.91 -6.38
N THR A 139 13.23 -11.32 -5.41
CA THR A 139 13.25 -10.74 -4.06
C THR A 139 14.55 -11.02 -3.33
N ASP A 140 15.20 -12.16 -3.61
CA ASP A 140 16.49 -12.53 -3.00
C ASP A 140 17.67 -11.61 -3.44
N ARG A 141 17.46 -10.79 -4.48
CA ARG A 141 18.49 -9.91 -5.07
C ARG A 141 18.46 -8.48 -4.53
N VAL A 142 17.47 -8.17 -3.70
CA VAL A 142 17.22 -6.83 -3.19
C VAL A 142 17.01 -6.88 -1.68
N PRO A 143 17.41 -5.84 -0.92
CA PRO A 143 17.25 -5.86 0.52
C PRO A 143 15.79 -5.74 0.93
N GLU A 144 15.46 -6.47 1.99
CA GLU A 144 14.20 -6.31 2.72
C GLU A 144 14.29 -5.05 3.61
N PHE A 145 13.26 -4.20 3.54
CA PHE A 145 13.15 -2.99 4.34
C PHE A 145 12.48 -3.27 5.69
N VAL A 146 11.33 -3.93 5.63
CA VAL A 146 10.54 -4.45 6.75
C VAL A 146 9.95 -5.79 6.32
N PRO A 147 9.52 -6.67 7.24
CA PRO A 147 9.03 -7.99 6.86
C PRO A 147 7.99 -7.97 5.72
N GLY A 148 8.30 -8.65 4.61
CA GLY A 148 7.45 -8.74 3.43
C GLY A 148 7.48 -7.54 2.48
N VAL A 149 8.33 -6.53 2.73
CA VAL A 149 8.51 -5.35 1.87
C VAL A 149 9.97 -5.20 1.48
N VAL A 150 10.25 -5.23 0.17
CA VAL A 150 11.60 -5.11 -0.38
C VAL A 150 11.83 -3.76 -1.04
N THR A 151 13.10 -3.38 -1.16
CA THR A 151 13.53 -2.14 -1.80
C THR A 151 14.11 -2.43 -3.18
N ALA A 152 13.35 -2.15 -4.24
CA ALA A 152 13.76 -2.36 -5.62
C ALA A 152 14.20 -1.05 -6.29
N PRO A 153 15.33 -1.03 -7.04
CA PRO A 153 15.65 0.10 -7.89
C PRO A 153 14.62 0.24 -9.00
N ALA A 154 14.23 1.48 -9.29
CA ALA A 154 13.24 1.75 -10.29
C ALA A 154 13.55 3.04 -11.04
N THR A 155 13.29 3.06 -12.34
CA THR A 155 13.43 4.27 -13.15
C THR A 155 12.07 4.77 -13.61
N TYR A 156 11.93 6.09 -13.74
CA TYR A 156 10.70 6.73 -14.19
C TYR A 156 10.94 7.63 -15.39
N THR A 157 10.53 7.16 -16.57
CA THR A 157 10.68 7.89 -17.85
C THR A 157 9.39 8.62 -18.22
N GLY A 158 8.81 9.37 -17.28
CA GLY A 158 7.64 10.24 -17.49
C GLY A 158 6.31 9.55 -17.85
N ARG A 159 6.31 8.24 -18.15
CA ARG A 159 5.12 7.46 -18.57
C ARG A 159 4.96 6.13 -17.85
N ALA A 160 6.06 5.52 -17.45
CA ALA A 160 6.06 4.20 -16.81
C ALA A 160 7.18 4.11 -15.79
N VAL A 161 6.98 3.25 -14.79
CA VAL A 161 8.02 2.87 -13.84
C VAL A 161 8.54 1.50 -14.24
N ALA A 162 9.83 1.40 -14.53
CA ALA A 162 10.52 0.13 -14.72
C ALA A 162 11.26 -0.24 -13.44
N MET A 163 11.11 -1.47 -12.95
CA MET A 163 11.86 -1.98 -11.80
C MET A 163 13.00 -2.85 -12.30
N HIS A 164 14.18 -2.70 -11.68
CA HIS A 164 15.42 -3.34 -12.11
C HIS A 164 15.88 -4.33 -11.04
N PHE A 165 15.63 -5.62 -11.29
CA PHE A 165 16.06 -6.71 -10.39
C PHE A 165 17.37 -7.38 -10.84
N ASP A 166 17.83 -7.07 -12.06
CA ASP A 166 19.18 -7.35 -12.52
C ASP A 166 20.05 -6.11 -12.25
N ILE A 167 20.55 -6.00 -11.02
CA ILE A 167 21.26 -4.81 -10.53
C ILE A 167 22.51 -4.52 -11.38
N ASP A 168 23.21 -5.56 -11.82
CA ASP A 168 24.43 -5.45 -12.63
C ASP A 168 24.15 -4.76 -13.97
N SER A 169 22.92 -4.87 -14.50
CA SER A 169 22.52 -4.22 -15.74
C SER A 169 22.48 -2.69 -15.68
N LEU A 170 22.45 -2.11 -14.46
CA LEU A 170 22.51 -0.67 -14.26
C LEU A 170 23.94 -0.10 -14.35
N GLY A 171 24.96 -0.96 -14.34
CA GLY A 171 26.37 -0.56 -14.47
C GLY A 171 26.94 0.23 -13.29
N VAL A 172 26.23 0.25 -12.15
CA VAL A 172 26.61 0.97 -10.92
C VAL A 172 26.45 0.08 -9.69
N SER A 173 27.16 0.42 -8.61
CA SER A 173 27.08 -0.35 -7.35
C SER A 173 25.74 -0.13 -6.63
N TRP A 174 25.38 -1.07 -5.76
CA TRP A 174 24.20 -0.92 -4.89
C TRP A 174 24.25 0.32 -3.99
N GLU A 175 25.45 0.69 -3.51
CA GLU A 175 25.66 1.89 -2.72
C GLU A 175 25.28 3.15 -3.51
N GLU A 176 25.71 3.22 -4.78
CA GLU A 176 25.42 4.36 -5.64
C GLU A 176 23.94 4.42 -6.04
N ILE A 177 23.33 3.26 -6.32
CA ILE A 177 21.88 3.12 -6.52
C ILE A 177 21.12 3.63 -5.30
N THR A 178 21.56 3.25 -4.10
CA THR A 178 20.93 3.68 -2.84
C THR A 178 21.06 5.18 -2.65
N ARG A 179 22.26 5.73 -2.89
CA ARG A 179 22.52 7.18 -2.80
C ARG A 179 21.62 7.97 -3.74
N MET A 180 21.63 7.64 -5.04
CA MET A 180 20.81 8.31 -6.07
C MET A 180 19.32 8.17 -5.77
N GLY A 181 18.87 6.95 -5.48
CA GLY A 181 17.46 6.67 -5.27
C GLY A 181 16.89 7.36 -4.03
N LEU A 182 17.63 7.38 -2.90
CA LEU A 182 17.23 8.14 -1.72
C LEU A 182 17.27 9.65 -1.98
N ALA A 183 18.27 10.17 -2.71
CA ALA A 183 18.33 11.59 -3.07
C ALA A 183 17.12 12.02 -3.90
N ASN A 184 16.70 11.23 -4.87
CA ASN A 184 15.51 11.51 -5.68
C ASN A 184 14.21 11.38 -4.89
N LEU A 185 14.11 10.41 -3.97
CA LEU A 185 12.97 10.32 -3.07
C LEU A 185 12.82 11.58 -2.20
N ARG A 186 13.92 12.14 -1.68
CA ARG A 186 13.89 13.38 -0.87
C ARG A 186 13.34 14.57 -1.64
N ARG A 187 13.62 14.66 -2.95
CA ARG A 187 13.16 15.76 -3.82
C ARG A 187 11.66 15.72 -4.13
N LEU A 188 11.00 14.58 -3.88
CA LEU A 188 9.56 14.45 -4.12
C LEU A 188 8.75 15.34 -3.17
N LYS A 189 7.63 15.85 -3.65
CA LYS A 189 6.67 16.62 -2.86
C LYS A 189 5.44 15.79 -2.55
N ASP A 190 4.93 15.95 -1.34
CA ASP A 190 3.70 15.32 -0.90
C ASP A 190 2.54 16.32 -0.91
N ASN A 191 1.36 15.83 -1.28
CA ASN A 191 0.10 16.43 -0.90
C ASN A 191 -0.32 15.79 0.42
N VAL A 192 -0.54 16.63 1.43
CA VAL A 192 -0.88 16.19 2.79
C VAL A 192 -2.35 16.49 3.06
N GLU A 193 -3.11 15.46 3.43
CA GLU A 193 -4.47 15.59 3.95
C GLU A 193 -4.50 15.08 5.39
N LEU A 194 -5.09 15.84 6.31
CA LEU A 194 -5.25 15.44 7.70
C LEU A 194 -6.62 14.80 7.88
N VAL A 195 -6.63 13.49 8.12
CA VAL A 195 -7.83 12.70 8.37
C VAL A 195 -8.04 12.61 9.88
N ARG A 196 -9.23 13.00 10.35
CA ARG A 196 -9.60 13.01 11.77
C ARG A 196 -10.77 12.07 12.04
N ASP A 197 -10.81 11.51 13.23
CA ASP A 197 -11.96 10.74 13.70
C ASP A 197 -13.21 11.65 13.79
N PRO A 198 -14.33 11.32 13.10
CA PRO A 198 -15.55 12.10 13.19
C PRO A 198 -16.32 11.96 14.53
N VAL A 199 -15.99 10.99 15.39
CA VAL A 199 -16.81 10.61 16.58
C VAL A 199 -16.16 10.96 17.93
N GLY A 200 -15.02 11.65 17.99
CA GLY A 200 -14.46 12.10 19.27
C GLY A 200 -13.14 12.87 19.19
N ASP A 201 -12.60 13.25 20.36
CA ASP A 201 -11.25 13.81 20.45
C ASP A 201 -10.20 12.73 20.14
N GLY A 202 -9.61 12.83 18.95
CA GLY A 202 -8.21 13.23 18.96
C GLY A 202 -7.24 12.43 18.09
N GLY A 203 -7.66 11.36 17.41
CA GLY A 203 -6.80 10.71 16.41
C GLY A 203 -6.69 11.54 15.13
N GLU A 204 -5.49 11.98 14.77
CA GLU A 204 -5.21 12.61 13.47
C GLU A 204 -4.19 11.79 12.69
N VAL A 205 -4.53 11.40 11.46
CA VAL A 205 -3.65 10.69 10.54
C VAL A 205 -3.36 11.60 9.36
N ALA A 206 -2.07 11.90 9.13
CA ALA A 206 -1.63 12.52 7.91
C ALA A 206 -1.63 11.47 6.79
N MET A 207 -2.45 11.69 5.76
CA MET A 207 -2.46 10.93 4.53
C MET A 207 -1.64 11.69 3.48
N LEU A 208 -0.52 11.10 3.08
CA LEU A 208 0.38 11.66 2.08
C LEU A 208 0.13 10.94 0.76
N THR A 209 -0.01 11.76 -0.29
CA THR A 209 -0.08 11.34 -1.70
C THR A 209 0.88 12.21 -2.52
N GLY A 210 1.12 11.92 -3.80
CA GLY A 210 2.02 12.77 -4.59
C GLY A 210 2.58 12.12 -5.84
N GLY A 211 2.64 10.79 -5.87
CA GLY A 211 3.01 10.03 -7.08
C GLY A 211 3.16 8.54 -6.81
N MET A 212 3.69 7.81 -7.79
CA MET A 212 3.86 6.34 -7.69
C MET A 212 4.94 5.87 -6.70
N PHE A 213 5.65 6.82 -6.07
CA PHE A 213 6.73 6.58 -5.12
C PHE A 213 6.41 7.10 -3.70
N THR A 214 5.19 7.58 -3.43
CA THR A 214 4.86 8.18 -2.12
C THR A 214 5.13 7.21 -0.97
N ALA A 215 4.74 5.94 -1.08
CA ALA A 215 5.03 4.94 -0.04
C ALA A 215 6.54 4.79 0.17
N SER A 216 7.33 4.90 -0.90
CA SER A 216 8.78 4.74 -0.85
C SER A 216 9.47 5.89 -0.13
N ARG A 217 8.78 7.02 0.09
CA ARG A 217 9.28 8.09 0.95
C ARG A 217 9.39 7.68 2.43
N ALA A 218 8.84 6.52 2.82
CA ALA A 218 9.17 5.89 4.10
C ALA A 218 10.68 5.63 4.29
N LEU A 219 11.44 5.40 3.20
CA LEU A 219 12.90 5.26 3.23
C LEU A 219 13.63 6.56 3.61
N VAL A 220 12.95 7.70 3.53
CA VAL A 220 13.45 9.03 3.87
C VAL A 220 12.47 9.72 4.83
N LEU A 221 11.94 8.96 5.78
CA LEU A 221 10.88 9.41 6.70
C LEU A 221 11.28 10.67 7.46
N ASP A 222 12.55 10.83 7.82
CA ASP A 222 13.08 12.05 8.44
C ASP A 222 12.79 13.31 7.61
N THR A 223 12.91 13.20 6.29
CA THR A 223 12.66 14.27 5.33
C THR A 223 11.17 14.51 5.19
N VAL A 224 10.36 13.44 5.14
CA VAL A 224 8.89 13.55 5.12
C VAL A 224 8.37 14.28 6.37
N LEU A 225 8.83 13.88 7.55
CA LEU A 225 8.41 14.50 8.81
C LEU A 225 8.77 15.98 8.84
N ARG A 226 9.99 16.34 8.46
CA ARG A 226 10.48 17.72 8.47
C ARG A 226 9.81 18.61 7.41
N GLU A 227 9.76 18.14 6.17
CA GLU A 227 9.37 18.98 5.03
C GLU A 227 7.87 18.95 4.76
N SER A 228 7.22 17.79 4.92
CA SER A 228 5.78 17.63 4.63
C SER A 228 4.91 17.83 5.87
N LEU A 229 5.35 17.35 7.04
CA LEU A 229 4.57 17.45 8.29
C LEU A 229 5.06 18.55 9.24
N HIS A 230 6.19 19.18 8.94
CA HIS A 230 6.81 20.21 9.80
C HIS A 230 7.05 19.74 11.25
N VAL A 231 7.44 18.47 11.41
CA VAL A 231 7.79 17.84 12.68
C VAL A 231 9.25 17.43 12.65
N GLU A 232 10.02 17.97 13.58
CA GLU A 232 11.39 17.54 13.83
C GLU A 232 11.46 16.69 15.10
N ASN A 233 12.20 15.58 15.05
CA ASN A 233 12.52 14.73 16.21
C ASN A 233 11.31 14.40 17.11
N PRO A 234 10.30 13.67 16.61
CA PRO A 234 9.11 13.34 17.40
C PRO A 234 9.51 12.51 18.64
N PRO A 235 9.27 13.01 19.88
CA PRO A 235 9.86 12.45 21.10
C PRO A 235 9.38 11.03 21.43
N PHE A 236 8.23 10.65 20.89
CA PHE A 236 7.62 9.33 21.04
C PHE A 236 7.57 8.53 19.74
N GLY A 237 8.15 9.06 18.65
CA GLY A 237 8.10 8.42 17.33
C GLY A 237 6.78 8.61 16.59
N CYS A 238 6.51 7.72 15.64
CA CYS A 238 5.32 7.76 14.80
C CYS A 238 4.74 6.35 14.60
N LEU A 239 3.44 6.28 14.30
CA LEU A 239 2.84 5.14 13.63
C LEU A 239 2.79 5.42 12.14
N VAL A 240 3.23 4.47 11.32
CA VAL A 240 3.35 4.62 9.88
C VAL A 240 2.73 3.41 9.19
N ALA A 241 2.01 3.63 8.10
CA ALA A 241 1.52 2.57 7.22
C ALA A 241 1.75 2.91 5.75
N MET A 242 2.01 1.89 4.94
CA MET A 242 2.30 2.00 3.50
C MET A 242 1.39 1.06 2.71
N PRO A 243 0.08 1.36 2.59
CA PRO A 243 -0.88 0.41 2.03
C PRO A 243 -0.73 0.19 0.52
N SER A 244 -0.42 1.25 -0.22
CA SER A 244 -0.24 1.23 -1.68
C SER A 244 0.93 2.09 -2.10
N ARG A 245 1.50 1.82 -3.27
CA ARG A 245 2.71 2.48 -3.80
C ARG A 245 2.67 4.01 -3.77
N ASP A 246 1.47 4.58 -3.87
CA ASP A 246 1.19 6.00 -3.99
C ASP A 246 0.67 6.65 -2.71
N MET A 247 0.71 5.93 -1.59
CA MET A 247 0.18 6.38 -0.31
C MET A 247 1.10 6.08 0.87
N LEU A 248 1.26 7.07 1.74
CA LEU A 248 1.94 6.93 3.02
C LEU A 248 1.05 7.55 4.11
N LEU A 249 0.78 6.79 5.17
CA LEU A 249 -0.05 7.22 6.28
C LEU A 249 0.82 7.38 7.52
N ILE A 250 0.71 8.52 8.21
CA ILE A 250 1.54 8.82 9.38
C ILE A 250 0.68 9.41 10.49
N HIS A 251 0.84 8.88 11.70
CA HIS A 251 0.40 9.53 12.93
C HIS A 251 1.62 9.79 13.81
N VAL A 252 1.84 11.06 14.16
CA VAL A 252 2.92 11.45 15.07
C VAL A 252 2.45 11.28 16.51
N LEU A 253 3.19 10.52 17.32
CA LEU A 253 2.79 10.25 18.70
C LEU A 253 3.05 11.47 19.59
N ARG A 254 2.00 11.93 20.27
CA ARG A 254 2.05 13.10 21.15
C ARG A 254 1.41 12.83 22.52
N ASP A 255 0.34 12.05 22.54
CA ASP A 255 -0.48 11.79 23.72
C ASP A 255 -1.27 10.46 23.54
N GLN A 256 -2.31 10.24 24.36
CA GLN A 256 -3.15 9.03 24.32
C GLN A 256 -4.00 8.89 23.05
N THR A 257 -4.04 9.89 22.16
CA THR A 257 -4.76 9.80 20.87
C THR A 257 -4.20 8.71 19.96
N VAL A 258 -3.01 8.19 20.26
CA VAL A 258 -2.39 7.03 19.63
C VAL A 258 -3.34 5.82 19.53
N ILE A 259 -4.22 5.60 20.50
CA ILE A 259 -5.16 4.47 20.50
C ILE A 259 -6.18 4.63 19.37
N ASN A 260 -6.78 5.83 19.26
CA ASN A 260 -7.76 6.15 18.21
C ASN A 260 -7.08 6.19 16.84
N ALA A 261 -5.93 6.83 16.75
CA ALA A 261 -5.15 6.91 15.52
C ALA A 261 -4.69 5.54 15.02
N PHE A 262 -4.34 4.60 15.92
CA PHE A 262 -4.02 3.23 15.55
C PHE A 262 -5.21 2.52 14.89
N GLY A 263 -6.41 2.63 15.48
CA GLY A 263 -7.63 2.08 14.89
C GLY A 263 -7.93 2.65 13.50
N MET A 264 -7.77 3.98 13.34
CA MET A 264 -7.91 4.65 12.04
C MET A 264 -6.88 4.16 11.01
N LEU A 265 -5.60 4.16 11.39
CA LEU A 265 -4.51 3.68 10.53
C LEU A 265 -4.74 2.25 10.07
N LEU A 266 -5.18 1.40 10.99
CA LEU A 266 -5.44 0.00 10.68
C LEU A 266 -6.57 -0.17 9.66
N ASN A 267 -7.66 0.57 9.82
CA ASN A 267 -8.78 0.55 8.87
C ASN A 267 -8.36 1.08 7.50
N LEU A 268 -7.70 2.24 7.46
CA LEU A 268 -7.23 2.86 6.21
C LEU A 268 -6.22 1.95 5.51
N ALA A 269 -5.25 1.41 6.24
CA ALA A 269 -4.21 0.54 5.67
C ALA A 269 -4.82 -0.72 5.04
N ASN A 270 -5.77 -1.37 5.71
CA ASN A 270 -6.45 -2.55 5.17
C ASN A 270 -7.28 -2.24 3.92
N CYS A 271 -8.08 -1.16 3.95
CA CYS A 271 -8.91 -0.76 2.81
C CYS A 271 -8.03 -0.46 1.59
N PHE A 272 -7.03 0.39 1.74
CA PHE A 272 -6.17 0.78 0.62
C PHE A 272 -5.25 -0.38 0.16
N PHE A 273 -4.80 -1.25 1.05
CA PHE A 273 -4.04 -2.44 0.63
C PHE A 273 -4.89 -3.40 -0.21
N ALA A 274 -6.16 -3.57 0.14
CA ALA A 274 -7.08 -4.42 -0.61
C ALA A 274 -7.44 -3.82 -1.98
N ASP A 275 -7.77 -2.53 -1.99
CA ASP A 275 -8.47 -1.90 -3.13
C ASP A 275 -7.55 -1.08 -4.05
N SER A 276 -6.44 -0.54 -3.56
CA SER A 276 -5.57 0.34 -4.36
C SER A 276 -4.62 -0.44 -5.25
N PRO A 277 -4.37 0.03 -6.49
CA PRO A 277 -3.34 -0.55 -7.35
C PRO A 277 -1.93 -0.45 -6.74
N GLY A 278 -1.15 -1.52 -6.87
CA GLY A 278 0.22 -1.60 -6.34
C GLY A 278 0.25 -1.66 -4.81
N PRO A 279 -0.33 -2.70 -4.18
CA PRO A 279 -0.27 -2.87 -2.74
C PRO A 279 1.18 -3.00 -2.26
N VAL A 280 1.49 -2.46 -1.08
CA VAL A 280 2.84 -2.50 -0.49
C VAL A 280 2.82 -3.30 0.82
N SER A 281 2.12 -2.83 1.86
CA SER A 281 1.93 -3.59 3.10
C SER A 281 0.62 -3.24 3.81
N PRO A 282 -0.12 -4.21 4.36
CA PRO A 282 -1.30 -3.93 5.18
C PRO A 282 -0.92 -3.50 6.61
N HIS A 283 0.36 -3.60 6.98
CA HIS A 283 0.80 -3.46 8.36
C HIS A 283 0.98 -2.01 8.81
N VAL A 284 0.82 -1.81 10.12
CA VAL A 284 1.19 -0.57 10.80
C VAL A 284 2.53 -0.81 11.50
N TYR A 285 3.41 0.17 11.40
CA TYR A 285 4.75 0.14 11.97
C TYR A 285 4.91 1.27 12.98
N TYR A 286 5.51 0.97 14.12
CA TYR A 286 6.03 1.95 15.05
C TYR A 286 7.45 2.33 14.64
N VAL A 287 7.73 3.63 14.52
CA VAL A 287 9.00 4.14 14.01
C VAL A 287 9.63 5.14 14.98
N THR A 288 10.90 4.92 15.35
CA THR A 288 11.71 5.86 16.13
C THR A 288 13.10 6.00 15.54
N GLY A 289 13.42 7.20 15.02
CA GLY A 289 14.63 7.38 14.23
C GLY A 289 14.58 6.50 12.98
N ASP A 290 15.62 5.70 12.77
CA ASP A 290 15.71 4.76 11.64
C ASP A 290 15.16 3.36 11.95
N GLU A 291 14.61 3.15 13.14
CA GLU A 291 14.13 1.82 13.56
C GLU A 291 12.63 1.64 13.29
N TRP A 292 12.30 0.52 12.63
CA TRP A 292 10.94 0.13 12.26
C TRP A 292 10.52 -1.14 12.99
N GLN A 293 9.44 -1.05 13.76
CA GLN A 293 8.84 -2.18 14.45
C GLN A 293 7.43 -2.42 13.91
N GLN A 294 7.15 -3.58 13.33
CA GLN A 294 5.78 -3.97 12.99
C GLN A 294 4.95 -4.14 14.28
N VAL A 295 3.77 -3.51 14.32
CA VAL A 295 2.86 -3.56 15.48
C VAL A 295 1.52 -4.19 15.14
N THR A 296 1.35 -4.77 13.95
CA THR A 296 0.15 -5.51 13.56
C THR A 296 0.46 -6.93 13.13
N ASP A 297 -0.45 -7.86 13.44
CA ASP A 297 -0.42 -9.25 12.97
C ASP A 297 -1.78 -9.64 12.38
N TYR A 298 -1.75 -10.44 11.32
CA TYR A 298 -2.93 -10.92 10.61
C TYR A 298 -3.02 -12.45 10.59
N SER A 299 -2.18 -13.15 11.37
CA SER A 299 -2.16 -14.62 11.46
C SER A 299 -3.53 -15.23 11.79
N THR A 300 -4.40 -14.51 12.50
CA THR A 300 -5.76 -14.96 12.87
C THR A 300 -6.84 -14.56 11.86
N GLY A 301 -6.47 -13.94 10.73
CA GLY A 301 -7.40 -13.39 9.73
C GLY A 301 -8.02 -12.04 10.10
N THR A 302 -7.73 -11.53 11.29
CA THR A 302 -8.09 -10.18 11.75
C THR A 302 -6.83 -9.50 12.25
N ALA A 303 -6.73 -8.20 12.04
CA ALA A 303 -5.61 -7.43 12.58
C ALA A 303 -5.59 -7.45 14.12
N GLN A 304 -4.45 -7.87 14.67
CA GLN A 304 -4.16 -7.87 16.10
C GLN A 304 -3.02 -6.90 16.38
N LEU A 305 -3.13 -6.12 17.47
CA LEU A 305 -2.05 -5.25 17.93
C LEU A 305 -0.95 -6.09 18.59
N GLN A 306 0.27 -5.96 18.10
CA GLN A 306 1.48 -6.51 18.73
C GLN A 306 2.17 -5.43 19.58
N ALA A 307 1.64 -5.18 20.78
CA ALA A 307 2.17 -4.19 21.72
C ALA A 307 3.40 -4.71 22.51
N GLY A 308 4.41 -5.22 21.79
CA GLY A 308 5.69 -5.67 22.35
C GLY A 308 6.79 -4.62 22.26
N GLY A 309 7.92 -4.90 22.90
CA GLY A 309 9.16 -4.13 22.73
C GLY A 309 9.02 -2.63 23.02
N ARG A 310 9.66 -1.82 22.16
CA ARG A 310 9.75 -0.36 22.33
C ARG A 310 8.41 0.33 22.25
N PHE A 311 7.49 -0.15 21.41
CA PHE A 311 6.15 0.41 21.33
C PHE A 311 5.41 0.33 22.67
N SER A 312 5.50 -0.83 23.36
CA SER A 312 4.92 -1.02 24.70
C SER A 312 5.49 -0.05 25.73
N GLU A 313 6.81 0.20 25.68
CA GLU A 313 7.49 1.14 26.57
C GLU A 313 7.04 2.58 26.30
N THR A 314 6.90 2.97 25.05
CA THR A 314 6.39 4.29 24.66
C THR A 314 4.96 4.50 25.10
N LEU A 315 4.08 3.50 24.96
CA LEU A 315 2.70 3.60 25.47
C LEU A 315 2.67 3.83 26.98
N ARG A 316 3.53 3.14 27.75
CA ARG A 316 3.66 3.39 29.20
C ARG A 316 4.17 4.79 29.51
N ARG A 317 5.10 5.33 28.71
CA ARG A 317 5.61 6.70 28.87
C ARG A 317 4.56 7.75 28.57
N LEU A 318 3.74 7.54 27.55
CA LEU A 318 2.61 8.42 27.21
C LEU A 318 1.57 8.43 28.34
N ASP A 319 1.32 7.28 28.96
CA ASP A 319 0.44 7.18 30.12
C ASP A 319 1.04 7.87 31.37
N GLY A 320 2.33 7.64 31.64
CA GLY A 320 3.05 8.25 32.77
C GLY A 320 3.26 9.76 32.65
N ALA A 321 3.40 10.30 31.43
CA ALA A 321 3.53 11.75 31.19
C ALA A 321 2.26 12.55 31.56
N ILE A 322 1.12 11.88 31.71
CA ILE A 322 -0.17 12.47 32.10
C ILE A 322 -0.32 12.55 33.63
N PHE A 323 0.39 11.69 34.37
CA PHE A 323 0.38 11.64 35.84
C PHE A 323 1.63 12.25 36.51
N GLY A 324 2.43 13.01 35.77
CA GLY A 324 3.52 13.79 36.34
C GLY A 324 2.98 14.85 37.31
N GLU A 325 3.23 14.66 38.60
CA GLU A 325 2.94 15.60 39.69
C GLU A 325 3.38 17.03 39.35
N PRO A 326 2.67 18.07 39.84
CA PRO A 326 3.20 19.43 39.78
C PRO A 326 4.57 19.45 40.48
N ASP A 327 5.55 20.06 39.82
CA ASP A 327 6.88 20.34 40.38
C ASP A 327 6.71 21.23 41.62
N VAL A 328 6.50 20.60 42.79
CA VAL A 328 6.63 21.23 44.10
C VAL A 328 8.08 21.07 44.54
N ARG A 329 8.98 21.67 43.77
CA ARG A 329 10.20 22.29 44.33
C ARG A 329 9.78 23.71 44.70
N GLY A 330 9.43 23.98 45.94
CA GLY A 330 10.40 23.93 47.01
C GLY A 330 11.24 25.20 47.11
N ASP A 331 10.77 26.34 46.58
CA ASP A 331 11.29 27.65 46.96
C ASP A 331 10.33 28.31 47.95
N GLY A 332 10.68 28.21 49.23
CA GLY A 332 10.02 28.92 50.31
C GLY A 332 10.13 30.43 50.08
N ILE A 333 9.01 31.04 49.73
CA ILE A 333 8.83 32.49 49.85
C ILE A 333 8.89 32.84 51.35
N PRO A 334 9.82 33.69 51.81
CA PRO A 334 9.82 34.12 53.20
C PRO A 334 8.62 35.02 53.43
N VAL A 335 7.75 34.62 54.35
CA VAL A 335 6.71 35.46 54.92
C VAL A 335 7.37 36.60 55.70
N PRO A 336 7.10 37.89 55.40
CA PRO A 336 7.65 38.99 56.17
C PRO A 336 6.99 39.03 57.57
N PRO A 337 7.74 39.38 58.63
CA PRO A 337 7.19 39.43 59.97
C PRO A 337 6.18 40.58 60.10
N ALA A 338 5.07 40.27 60.77
CA ALA A 338 4.02 41.21 61.11
C ALA A 338 4.56 42.43 61.85
N SER A 339 4.41 43.61 61.23
CA SER A 339 4.62 44.90 61.88
C SER A 339 3.58 45.09 62.98
N ARG A 340 4.01 44.95 64.23
CA ARG A 340 3.26 45.48 65.39
C ARG A 340 3.33 47.00 65.34
N GLY A 341 2.16 47.63 65.28
CA GLY A 341 2.02 49.07 65.46
C GLY A 341 2.51 49.51 66.84
N GLY A 342 3.20 50.64 66.86
CA GLY A 342 3.52 51.41 68.06
C GLY A 342 3.19 52.87 67.79
N SER A 343 2.10 53.34 68.40
CA SER A 343 1.73 54.74 68.48
C SER A 343 2.77 55.54 69.27
N ARG A 344 3.17 56.69 68.76
CA ARG A 344 3.24 57.97 69.48
C ARG A 344 3.42 59.13 68.52
#